data_AF-A0A2I2FUA2-F1
#
_entry.id   AF-A0A2I2FUA2-F1
#
_cell.length_a   1.000
_cell.length_b   1.000
_cell.length_c   1.000
_cell.angle_alpha   90.00
_cell.angle_beta   90.00
_cell.angle_gamma   90.00
#
_symmetry.space_group_name_H-M   'P 1'
#
loop_
_entity.id
_entity.type
_entity.pdbx_description
1 polymer ?
#
loop_
_entity_poly.entity_id
_entity_poly.type
_entity_poly.pdbx_seq_one_letter_code
_entity_poly.pdbx_strand_id
1 'polypeptide(L)'
;MWTTLRNTALFTAVAIQPLTGAVPVENGLVRRAYQPKTVDVKMSGRFRYSLLQEVDNPDNTESSFKRTIDTSYEIVRSNFLEETSSQTKTESESVSSGIELGASYGVAEAKVSAGMETSSQLETAFSSVKQISTQETISEKKSTEQSFTVGKGDSYKIYERIFDGPGITIHTDAVTGGSEPKEDTEVEFTVTLKQNRFLSDIKVETGDSEFSEPNDAIRMVDNGKADVNKGYGGDYVWLVPVWTTQVEDAASNVQVVIQESEEEGHDDLASGAGGDYRYLLPQPQENNSNKITDVQLYRSEDSLSSDALGDMGFQGMSSDINKDRDGDYLYLLWKTIDVDATTVRV
;
A
#
# COMPACT_ATOMS: atom_id res chain seq x y z
N MET A 1 70.82 13.90 -48.63
CA MET A 1 69.41 14.25 -48.32
C MET A 1 68.56 13.07 -48.74
N TRP A 2 67.89 12.46 -47.77
CA TRP A 2 67.37 11.10 -47.83
C TRP A 2 65.96 11.04 -48.41
N THR A 3 65.80 10.29 -49.49
CA THR A 3 64.55 9.68 -49.94
C THR A 3 64.46 8.27 -49.36
N THR A 4 63.41 7.98 -48.60
CA THR A 4 63.08 6.61 -48.19
C THR A 4 61.58 6.36 -48.35
N LEU A 5 61.24 5.72 -49.47
CA LEU A 5 60.05 4.89 -49.63
C LEU A 5 60.32 3.57 -48.89
N ARG A 6 59.40 3.13 -48.02
CA ARG A 6 59.33 1.73 -47.59
C ARG A 6 57.90 1.22 -47.68
N ASN A 7 57.79 0.18 -48.51
CA ASN A 7 56.71 -0.78 -48.58
C ASN A 7 56.47 -1.45 -47.22
N THR A 8 55.20 -1.69 -46.89
CA THR A 8 54.84 -2.77 -45.97
C THR A 8 53.61 -3.50 -46.52
N ALA A 9 53.74 -4.82 -46.55
CA ALA A 9 52.91 -5.78 -47.25
C ALA A 9 51.51 -6.00 -46.63
N LEU A 10 50.55 -6.35 -47.48
CA LEU A 10 49.32 -7.03 -47.10
C LEU A 10 49.64 -8.46 -46.64
N PHE A 11 49.13 -8.84 -45.46
CA PHE A 11 48.84 -10.22 -45.12
C PHE A 11 47.39 -10.29 -44.61
N THR A 12 46.55 -10.99 -45.37
CA THR A 12 45.22 -11.45 -44.98
C THR A 12 45.38 -12.61 -43.99
N ALA A 13 45.02 -12.38 -42.73
CA ALA A 13 44.87 -13.46 -41.74
C ALA A 13 43.40 -13.88 -41.68
N VAL A 14 43.14 -15.13 -42.07
CA VAL A 14 41.88 -15.84 -41.86
C VAL A 14 41.74 -16.14 -40.37
N ALA A 15 40.72 -15.58 -39.71
CA ALA A 15 40.39 -15.94 -38.34
C ALA A 15 39.49 -17.19 -38.34
N ILE A 16 40.05 -18.27 -37.81
CA ILE A 16 39.37 -19.53 -37.50
C ILE A 16 38.46 -19.28 -36.28
N GLN A 17 37.15 -19.54 -36.41
CA GLN A 17 36.24 -19.51 -35.26
C GLN A 17 36.44 -20.76 -34.40
N PRO A 18 36.66 -20.64 -33.07
CA PRO A 18 36.48 -21.75 -32.16
C PRO A 18 34.98 -21.94 -31.86
N LEU A 19 34.45 -23.08 -32.31
CA LEU A 19 33.24 -23.70 -31.78
C LEU A 19 33.53 -24.17 -30.35
N THR A 20 33.09 -23.43 -29.33
CA THR A 20 32.72 -23.95 -28.01
C THR A 20 32.16 -22.82 -27.16
N GLY A 21 30.96 -23.01 -26.64
CA GLY A 21 30.36 -22.12 -25.65
C GLY A 21 28.88 -22.40 -25.54
N ALA A 22 28.56 -23.38 -24.71
CA ALA A 22 27.18 -23.70 -24.34
C ALA A 22 26.44 -22.40 -23.97
N VAL A 23 25.27 -22.21 -24.57
CA VAL A 23 24.32 -21.20 -24.13
C VAL A 23 23.98 -21.53 -22.67
N PRO A 24 24.20 -20.63 -21.71
CA PRO A 24 23.66 -20.82 -20.38
C PRO A 24 22.15 -20.88 -20.53
N VAL A 25 21.55 -22.02 -20.19
CA VAL A 25 20.11 -22.08 -19.96
C VAL A 25 19.88 -21.17 -18.76
N GLU A 26 19.39 -19.96 -19.01
CA GLU A 26 18.79 -19.09 -17.99
C GLU A 26 17.57 -19.83 -17.42
N ASN A 27 17.81 -20.74 -16.48
CA ASN A 27 16.82 -21.12 -15.47
C ASN A 27 16.76 -20.00 -14.42
N GLY A 28 16.49 -18.78 -14.89
CA GLY A 28 16.14 -17.65 -14.05
C GLY A 28 14.62 -17.62 -13.91
N LEU A 29 14.08 -18.46 -13.03
CA LEU A 29 12.72 -18.26 -12.51
C LEU A 29 12.74 -17.02 -11.62
N VAL A 30 12.82 -15.85 -12.25
CA VAL A 30 12.62 -14.56 -11.59
C VAL A 30 11.17 -14.55 -11.13
N ARG A 31 10.99 -14.63 -9.80
CA ARG A 31 9.69 -14.47 -9.14
C ARG A 31 8.96 -13.29 -9.76
N ARG A 32 7.76 -13.50 -10.32
CA ARG A 32 6.83 -12.40 -10.53
C ARG A 32 6.30 -12.02 -9.15
N ALA A 33 7.07 -11.20 -8.41
CA ALA A 33 6.57 -10.54 -7.22
C ALA A 33 5.26 -9.85 -7.62
N TYR A 34 4.18 -10.15 -6.90
CA TYR A 34 2.87 -9.54 -7.14
C TYR A 34 3.06 -8.02 -7.25
N GLN A 35 2.74 -7.47 -8.42
CA GLN A 35 2.72 -6.04 -8.65
C GLN A 35 1.26 -5.60 -8.48
N PRO A 36 0.93 -4.95 -7.36
CA PRO A 36 -0.44 -4.50 -7.11
C PRO A 36 -0.83 -3.49 -8.19
N LYS A 37 -2.06 -3.63 -8.70
CA LYS A 37 -2.63 -2.69 -9.65
C LYS A 37 -2.82 -1.34 -8.96
N THR A 38 -2.45 -0.26 -9.65
CA THR A 38 -2.71 1.10 -9.21
C THR A 38 -3.69 1.78 -10.16
N VAL A 39 -4.56 2.62 -9.61
CA VAL A 39 -5.52 3.42 -10.37
C VAL A 39 -5.48 4.85 -9.84
N ASP A 40 -5.63 5.82 -10.74
CA ASP A 40 -5.64 7.24 -10.41
C ASP A 40 -7.07 7.76 -10.50
N VAL A 41 -7.55 8.35 -9.40
CA VAL A 41 -8.90 8.91 -9.28
C VAL A 41 -8.81 10.42 -9.21
N LYS A 42 -9.58 11.12 -10.05
CA LYS A 42 -9.59 12.59 -10.08
C LYS A 42 -10.61 13.10 -9.07
N MET A 43 -10.13 13.93 -8.16
CA MET A 43 -10.92 14.59 -7.13
C MET A 43 -10.89 16.10 -7.34
N SER A 44 -11.94 16.80 -6.91
CA SER A 44 -11.99 18.26 -6.90
C SER A 44 -11.95 18.79 -5.47
N GLY A 45 -11.20 19.86 -5.27
CA GLY A 45 -11.30 20.75 -4.12
C GLY A 45 -11.48 22.19 -4.57
N ARG A 46 -11.50 23.13 -3.63
CA ARG A 46 -11.63 24.56 -3.92
C ARG A 46 -10.74 25.38 -3.02
N PHE A 47 -10.14 26.42 -3.58
CA PHE A 47 -9.63 27.53 -2.80
C PHE A 47 -10.74 28.54 -2.55
N ARG A 48 -10.88 28.96 -1.30
CA ARG A 48 -11.72 30.08 -0.88
C ARG A 48 -10.93 31.07 -0.05
N TYR A 49 -11.48 32.27 0.11
CA TYR A 49 -10.83 33.35 0.84
C TYR A 49 -11.65 33.77 2.07
N SER A 50 -11.04 33.70 3.26
CA SER A 50 -11.69 34.08 4.53
C SER A 50 -11.06 35.34 5.12
N LEU A 51 -11.89 36.26 5.61
CA LEU A 51 -11.42 37.52 6.19
C LEU A 51 -10.61 37.26 7.47
N LEU A 52 -9.33 37.62 7.45
CA LEU A 52 -8.45 37.56 8.62
C LEU A 52 -8.51 38.82 9.46
N GLN A 53 -8.51 39.97 8.81
CA GLN A 53 -8.40 41.26 9.47
C GLN A 53 -8.85 42.39 8.53
N GLU A 54 -9.46 43.41 9.11
CA GLU A 54 -9.64 44.71 8.50
C GLU A 54 -8.68 45.71 9.18
N VAL A 55 -8.00 46.51 8.37
CA VAL A 55 -7.01 47.50 8.81
C VAL A 55 -7.42 48.85 8.26
N ASP A 56 -7.63 49.80 9.14
CA ASP A 56 -7.92 51.19 8.77
C ASP A 56 -6.66 52.03 9.02
N ASN A 57 -6.24 52.81 8.02
CA ASN A 57 -5.09 53.70 8.10
C ASN A 57 -5.49 55.17 7.86
N PRO A 58 -6.19 55.80 8.82
CA PRO A 58 -6.74 57.15 8.65
C PRO A 58 -5.66 58.25 8.63
N ASP A 59 -4.45 57.96 9.12
CA ASP A 59 -3.41 58.96 9.37
C ASP A 59 -2.69 59.44 8.10
N ASN A 60 -3.12 59.01 6.91
CA ASN A 60 -2.59 59.43 5.60
C ASN A 60 -1.04 59.29 5.50
N THR A 61 -0.47 58.34 6.24
CA THR A 61 0.95 57.96 6.23
C THR A 61 1.07 56.49 5.82
N GLU A 62 2.18 56.11 5.20
CA GLU A 62 2.41 54.69 4.89
C GLU A 62 2.73 53.98 6.20
N SER A 63 2.03 52.90 6.49
CA SER A 63 2.16 52.16 7.73
C SER A 63 2.46 50.70 7.45
N SER A 64 3.39 50.12 8.19
CA SER A 64 3.67 48.69 8.16
C SER A 64 3.34 48.07 9.50
N PHE A 65 2.76 46.89 9.46
CA PHE A 65 2.49 46.09 10.65
C PHE A 65 2.83 44.62 10.40
N LYS A 66 3.08 43.92 11.50
CA LYS A 66 3.36 42.48 11.49
C LYS A 66 2.16 41.73 12.02
N ARG A 67 1.91 40.56 11.45
CA ARG A 67 0.85 39.65 11.90
C ARG A 67 1.35 38.21 11.85
N THR A 68 1.04 37.47 12.90
CA THR A 68 1.19 36.01 12.90
C THR A 68 0.04 35.39 12.11
N ILE A 69 0.38 34.65 11.06
CA ILE A 69 -0.54 33.83 10.27
C ILE A 69 -0.38 32.39 10.74
N ASP A 70 -1.49 31.81 11.19
CA ASP A 70 -1.57 30.39 11.51
C ASP A 70 -1.87 29.62 10.24
N THR A 71 -1.01 28.67 9.90
CA THR A 71 -1.25 27.70 8.84
C THR A 71 -1.51 26.34 9.46
N SER A 72 -2.42 25.58 8.89
CA SER A 72 -2.74 24.25 9.37
C SER A 72 -3.30 23.38 8.27
N TYR A 73 -3.26 22.07 8.47
CA TYR A 73 -4.11 21.17 7.71
C TYR A 73 -4.81 20.20 8.66
N GLU A 74 -5.96 19.73 8.22
CA GLU A 74 -6.73 18.65 8.83
C GLU A 74 -7.18 17.69 7.74
N ILE A 75 -7.03 16.40 7.99
CA ILE A 75 -7.52 15.31 7.14
C ILE A 75 -8.37 14.41 8.03
N VAL A 76 -9.65 14.28 7.70
CA VAL A 76 -10.59 13.37 8.36
C VAL A 76 -10.76 12.15 7.47
N ARG A 77 -10.25 11.00 7.92
CA ARG A 77 -10.18 9.75 7.18
C ARG A 77 -11.53 9.30 6.67
N SER A 78 -12.54 9.21 7.54
CA SER A 78 -13.87 8.73 7.16
C SER A 78 -14.45 9.52 5.99
N ASN A 79 -14.45 10.86 6.10
CA ASN A 79 -14.91 11.74 5.03
C ASN A 79 -14.08 11.59 3.75
N PHE A 80 -12.74 11.53 3.87
CA PHE A 80 -11.85 11.36 2.72
C PHE A 80 -12.12 10.04 1.98
N LEU A 81 -12.23 8.92 2.71
CA LEU A 81 -12.46 7.60 2.13
C LEU A 81 -13.88 7.46 1.54
N GLU A 82 -14.90 8.03 2.19
CA GLU A 82 -16.27 8.02 1.68
C GLU A 82 -16.37 8.75 0.34
N GLU A 83 -15.85 9.98 0.27
CA GLU A 83 -15.88 10.77 -0.96
C GLU A 83 -15.00 10.15 -2.05
N THR A 84 -13.81 9.63 -1.69
CA THR A 84 -12.95 8.92 -2.65
C THR A 84 -13.66 7.67 -3.18
N SER A 85 -14.38 6.91 -2.35
CA SER A 85 -15.15 5.73 -2.78
C SER A 85 -16.27 6.11 -3.73
N SER A 86 -17.03 7.16 -3.41
CA SER A 86 -18.09 7.70 -4.28
C SER A 86 -17.55 8.08 -5.67
N GLN A 87 -16.43 8.80 -5.71
CA GLN A 87 -15.80 9.20 -6.96
C GLN A 87 -15.21 8.00 -7.72
N THR A 88 -14.53 7.08 -7.03
CA THR A 88 -13.96 5.86 -7.62
C THR A 88 -15.05 5.00 -8.26
N LYS A 89 -16.21 4.88 -7.61
CA LYS A 89 -17.38 4.18 -8.14
C LYS A 89 -17.93 4.87 -9.40
N THR A 90 -18.01 6.19 -9.39
CA THR A 90 -18.43 6.96 -10.58
C THR A 90 -17.46 6.74 -11.74
N GLU A 91 -16.16 6.69 -11.47
CA GLU A 91 -15.14 6.44 -12.49
C GLU A 91 -15.11 4.97 -12.97
N SER A 92 -15.47 4.01 -12.11
CA SER A 92 -15.50 2.59 -12.46
C SER A 92 -16.58 2.25 -13.49
N GLU A 93 -17.66 3.03 -13.54
CA GLU A 93 -18.69 2.94 -14.57
C GLU A 93 -18.18 3.33 -15.97
N SER A 94 -17.02 3.99 -16.06
CA SER A 94 -16.36 4.27 -17.33
C SER A 94 -15.53 3.06 -17.81
N VAL A 95 -15.70 2.69 -19.09
CA VAL A 95 -15.14 1.46 -19.71
C VAL A 95 -13.59 1.39 -19.70
N SER A 96 -12.90 2.48 -19.36
CA SER A 96 -11.43 2.60 -19.45
C SER A 96 -10.70 2.80 -18.11
N SER A 97 -11.39 2.79 -16.97
CA SER A 97 -10.78 3.14 -15.68
C SER A 97 -9.80 2.11 -15.14
N GLY A 98 -9.92 0.85 -15.57
CA GLY A 98 -9.16 -0.26 -14.98
C GLY A 98 -9.54 -0.51 -13.51
N ILE A 99 -10.66 0.03 -13.04
CA ILE A 99 -11.15 -0.23 -11.69
C ILE A 99 -11.99 -1.51 -11.73
N GLU A 100 -11.65 -2.47 -10.89
CA GLU A 100 -12.41 -3.72 -10.71
C GLU A 100 -13.55 -3.51 -9.70
N LEU A 101 -14.78 -3.84 -10.10
CA LEU A 101 -15.96 -3.80 -9.21
C LEU A 101 -15.82 -4.80 -8.07
N GLY A 102 -16.22 -4.41 -6.86
CA GLY A 102 -16.10 -5.22 -5.64
C GLY A 102 -14.68 -5.31 -5.06
N ALA A 103 -13.66 -4.84 -5.79
CA ALA A 103 -12.30 -4.82 -5.29
C ALA A 103 -12.10 -3.72 -4.21
N SER A 104 -11.21 -4.01 -3.27
CA SER A 104 -10.77 -3.04 -2.25
C SER A 104 -9.47 -2.36 -2.65
N TYR A 105 -9.36 -1.06 -2.36
CA TYR A 105 -8.14 -0.29 -2.60
C TYR A 105 -7.68 0.48 -1.35
N GLY A 106 -6.37 0.51 -1.10
CA GLY A 106 -5.74 1.40 -0.15
C GLY A 106 -5.29 2.70 -0.82
N VAL A 107 -5.30 3.80 -0.09
CA VAL A 107 -4.79 5.08 -0.59
C VAL A 107 -3.26 5.09 -0.54
N ALA A 108 -2.62 5.26 -1.70
CA ALA A 108 -1.16 5.25 -1.82
C ALA A 108 -0.58 6.66 -1.77
N GLU A 109 -1.16 7.59 -2.52
CA GLU A 109 -0.72 8.99 -2.58
C GLU A 109 -1.85 9.92 -3.05
N ALA A 110 -1.67 11.22 -2.80
CA ALA A 110 -2.48 12.29 -3.37
C ALA A 110 -1.55 13.38 -3.93
N LYS A 111 -1.90 13.97 -5.07
CA LYS A 111 -1.08 14.99 -5.77
C LYS A 111 -1.96 16.02 -6.46
N VAL A 112 -1.59 17.29 -6.40
CA VAL A 112 -2.29 18.37 -7.13
C VAL A 112 -1.94 18.31 -8.62
N SER A 113 -2.88 18.63 -9.51
CA SER A 113 -2.63 18.69 -10.95
C SER A 113 -1.56 19.73 -11.32
N ALA A 114 -0.73 19.41 -12.32
CA ALA A 114 0.39 20.24 -12.74
C ALA A 114 -0.06 21.63 -13.25
N GLY A 115 0.69 22.67 -12.89
CA GLY A 115 0.45 24.05 -13.34
C GLY A 115 -0.32 24.93 -12.35
N MET A 116 -0.70 24.41 -11.18
CA MET A 116 -1.24 25.21 -10.09
C MET A 116 -0.15 25.66 -9.12
N GLU A 117 -0.21 26.90 -8.66
CA GLU A 117 0.63 27.39 -7.57
C GLU A 117 0.20 26.71 -6.26
N THR A 118 0.87 25.62 -5.90
CA THR A 118 0.63 24.91 -4.64
C THR A 118 1.40 25.56 -3.51
N SER A 119 0.78 25.66 -2.33
CA SER A 119 1.51 26.04 -1.12
C SER A 119 2.23 24.82 -0.55
N SER A 120 3.33 25.04 0.17
CA SER A 120 4.06 23.94 0.83
C SER A 120 3.19 23.13 1.79
N GLN A 121 2.16 23.76 2.38
CA GLN A 121 1.18 23.14 3.26
C GLN A 121 0.28 22.16 2.51
N LEU A 122 -0.08 22.46 1.26
CA LEU A 122 -0.86 21.57 0.41
C LEU A 122 -0.08 20.29 0.08
N GLU A 123 1.18 20.42 -0.34
CA GLU A 123 2.07 19.28 -0.59
C GLU A 123 2.31 18.44 0.67
N THR A 124 2.45 19.10 1.83
CA THR A 124 2.63 18.44 3.13
C THR A 124 1.38 17.64 3.53
N ALA A 125 0.19 18.24 3.38
CA ALA A 125 -1.08 17.57 3.67
C ALA A 125 -1.26 16.35 2.75
N PHE A 126 -1.03 16.51 1.44
CA PHE A 126 -1.20 15.43 0.47
C PHE A 126 -0.19 14.29 0.67
N SER A 127 1.05 14.61 1.05
CA SER A 127 2.05 13.62 1.47
C SER A 127 1.66 12.87 2.76
N SER A 128 0.79 13.46 3.57
CA SER A 128 0.30 12.89 4.84
C SER A 128 -0.92 11.98 4.66
N VAL A 129 -1.60 12.02 3.50
CA VAL A 129 -2.79 11.20 3.23
C VAL A 129 -2.53 9.71 3.45
N LYS A 130 -1.33 9.18 3.17
CA LYS A 130 -0.98 7.77 3.45
C LYS A 130 -1.17 7.36 4.92
N GLN A 131 -1.10 8.31 5.86
CA GLN A 131 -1.23 8.06 7.29
C GLN A 131 -2.69 7.78 7.70
N ILE A 132 -3.68 8.06 6.83
CA ILE A 132 -5.09 7.74 7.11
C ILE A 132 -5.30 6.23 7.28
N SER A 133 -4.38 5.40 6.78
CA SER A 133 -4.39 3.96 7.08
C SER A 133 -4.31 3.64 8.59
N THR A 134 -3.87 4.59 9.43
CA THR A 134 -3.61 4.37 10.86
C THR A 134 -4.30 5.37 11.79
N GLN A 135 -4.76 6.51 11.29
CA GLN A 135 -5.32 7.59 12.11
C GLN A 135 -6.64 8.11 11.52
N GLU A 136 -7.63 8.37 12.38
CA GLU A 136 -8.90 8.96 11.95
C GLU A 136 -8.75 10.43 11.56
N THR A 137 -7.96 11.18 12.32
CA THR A 137 -7.72 12.60 12.07
C THR A 137 -6.22 12.86 12.07
N ILE A 138 -5.73 13.49 11.01
CA ILE A 138 -4.35 13.95 10.90
C ILE A 138 -4.39 15.46 10.86
N SER A 139 -3.66 16.12 11.74
CA SER A 139 -3.54 17.58 11.70
C SER A 139 -2.16 18.06 12.07
N GLU A 140 -1.77 19.19 11.47
CA GLU A 140 -0.58 19.94 11.84
C GLU A 140 -0.92 21.42 11.88
N LYS A 141 -0.30 22.17 12.80
CA LYS A 141 -0.42 23.62 12.89
C LYS A 141 0.96 24.25 13.02
N LYS A 142 1.18 25.34 12.26
CA LYS A 142 2.37 26.18 12.28
C LYS A 142 1.95 27.65 12.31
N SER A 143 2.81 28.52 12.81
CA SER A 143 2.58 29.96 12.84
C SER A 143 3.77 30.69 12.24
N THR A 144 3.51 31.63 11.34
CA THR A 144 4.55 32.41 10.67
C THR A 144 4.23 33.90 10.78
N GLU A 145 5.21 34.72 11.13
CA GLU A 145 5.04 36.18 11.13
C GLU A 145 5.21 36.73 9.71
N GLN A 146 4.22 37.48 9.23
CA GLN A 146 4.25 38.19 7.96
C GLN A 146 4.14 39.70 8.18
N SER A 147 4.81 40.47 7.32
CA SER A 147 4.77 41.93 7.35
C SER A 147 3.89 42.44 6.22
N PHE A 148 3.01 43.39 6.53
CA PHE A 148 2.10 44.04 5.62
C PHE A 148 2.39 45.54 5.59
N THR A 149 2.17 46.16 4.43
CA THR A 149 2.26 47.61 4.27
C THR A 149 0.94 48.12 3.71
N VAL A 150 0.38 49.14 4.36
CA VAL A 150 -0.89 49.77 3.99
C VAL A 150 -0.62 51.19 3.50
N GLY A 151 -1.26 51.53 2.38
CA GLY A 151 -1.20 52.85 1.77
C GLY A 151 -1.85 53.94 2.62
N LYS A 152 -1.65 55.19 2.22
CA LYS A 152 -2.07 56.38 2.94
C LYS A 152 -3.58 56.60 2.81
N GLY A 153 -4.31 56.68 3.93
CA GLY A 153 -5.75 56.98 3.93
C GLY A 153 -6.62 55.83 3.43
N ASP A 154 -6.05 54.63 3.32
CA ASP A 154 -6.72 53.43 2.84
C ASP A 154 -7.28 52.60 4.00
N SER A 155 -8.41 51.95 3.75
CA SER A 155 -8.86 50.77 4.51
C SER A 155 -8.56 49.52 3.68
N TYR A 156 -8.02 48.50 4.33
CA TYR A 156 -7.56 47.28 3.68
C TYR A 156 -8.05 46.04 4.42
N LYS A 157 -8.67 45.11 3.70
CA LYS A 157 -9.03 43.80 4.23
C LYS A 157 -8.00 42.78 3.78
N ILE A 158 -7.59 41.93 4.71
CA ILE A 158 -6.67 40.82 4.47
C ILE A 158 -7.48 39.54 4.55
N TYR A 159 -7.32 38.71 3.52
CA TYR A 159 -7.97 37.43 3.39
C TYR A 159 -6.94 36.30 3.36
N GLU A 160 -7.21 35.25 4.11
CA GLU A 160 -6.48 33.98 4.05
C GLU A 160 -7.04 33.12 2.93
N ARG A 161 -6.15 32.47 2.17
CA ARG A 161 -6.54 31.41 1.24
C ARG A 161 -6.63 30.07 1.97
N ILE A 162 -7.80 29.43 1.88
CA ILE A 162 -8.10 28.13 2.47
C ILE A 162 -8.43 27.16 1.34
N PHE A 163 -7.86 25.96 1.36
CA PHE A 163 -8.28 24.85 0.51
C PHE A 163 -9.26 23.97 1.27
N ASP A 164 -10.43 23.73 0.70
CA ASP A 164 -11.32 22.64 1.13
C ASP A 164 -11.38 21.59 0.03
N GLY A 165 -11.24 20.33 0.40
CA GLY A 165 -11.48 19.19 -0.46
C GLY A 165 -12.10 18.04 0.32
N PRO A 166 -12.34 16.90 -0.36
CA PRO A 166 -12.85 15.67 0.25
C PRO A 166 -12.15 15.33 1.55
N GLY A 167 -12.82 15.49 2.69
CA GLY A 167 -12.24 15.26 4.02
C GLY A 167 -10.94 16.03 4.35
N ILE A 168 -10.55 17.05 3.57
CA ILE A 168 -9.30 17.80 3.71
C ILE A 168 -9.61 19.28 3.88
N THR A 169 -9.01 19.93 4.87
CA THR A 169 -9.06 21.39 5.04
C THR A 169 -7.67 21.92 5.30
N ILE A 170 -7.24 22.95 4.56
CA ILE A 170 -5.88 23.50 4.64
C ILE A 170 -5.92 25.01 4.68
N HIS A 171 -5.42 25.55 5.78
CA HIS A 171 -5.12 26.94 6.03
C HIS A 171 -3.71 27.25 5.52
N THR A 172 -3.60 28.09 4.49
CA THR A 172 -2.32 28.38 3.81
C THR A 172 -1.70 29.69 4.30
N ASP A 173 -0.40 29.87 4.06
CA ASP A 173 0.28 31.15 4.30
C ASP A 173 0.01 32.18 3.20
N ALA A 174 -0.71 31.80 2.14
CA ALA A 174 -1.08 32.69 1.06
C ALA A 174 -2.19 33.63 1.52
N VAL A 175 -1.83 34.90 1.62
CA VAL A 175 -2.73 35.98 1.97
C VAL A 175 -2.91 36.91 0.77
N THR A 176 -4.11 37.46 0.66
CA THR A 176 -4.41 38.48 -0.34
C THR A 176 -5.08 39.64 0.38
N GLY A 177 -5.04 40.83 -0.20
CA GLY A 177 -5.90 41.86 0.31
C GLY A 177 -6.41 42.81 -0.76
N GLY A 178 -7.43 43.55 -0.34
CA GLY A 178 -8.26 44.38 -1.20
C GLY A 178 -9.54 44.73 -0.48
N SER A 179 -10.48 45.34 -1.20
CA SER A 179 -11.80 45.67 -0.65
C SER A 179 -12.72 44.46 -0.52
N GLU A 180 -12.48 43.44 -1.36
CA GLU A 180 -13.28 42.22 -1.50
C GLU A 180 -12.37 40.97 -1.62
N PRO A 181 -12.84 39.77 -1.23
CA PRO A 181 -12.11 38.54 -1.43
C PRO A 181 -11.94 38.23 -2.92
N LYS A 182 -10.90 37.48 -3.27
CA LYS A 182 -10.80 36.87 -4.60
C LYS A 182 -11.89 35.81 -4.77
N GLU A 183 -12.27 35.56 -6.03
CA GLU A 183 -13.21 34.50 -6.37
C GLU A 183 -12.66 33.12 -6.00
N ASP A 184 -13.57 32.24 -5.59
CA ASP A 184 -13.25 30.84 -5.32
C ASP A 184 -12.74 30.17 -6.60
N THR A 185 -11.74 29.31 -6.45
CA THR A 185 -11.12 28.61 -7.59
C THR A 185 -11.18 27.11 -7.36
N GLU A 186 -11.76 26.36 -8.29
CA GLU A 186 -11.74 24.90 -8.26
C GLU A 186 -10.35 24.37 -8.59
N VAL A 187 -9.96 23.29 -7.89
CA VAL A 187 -8.63 22.69 -7.93
C VAL A 187 -8.80 21.20 -8.11
N GLU A 188 -8.38 20.67 -9.25
CA GLU A 188 -8.29 19.22 -9.45
C GLU A 188 -7.03 18.66 -8.76
N PHE A 189 -7.19 17.52 -8.10
CA PHE A 189 -6.10 16.71 -7.61
C PHE A 189 -6.35 15.23 -7.91
N THR A 190 -5.28 14.45 -7.96
CA THR A 190 -5.32 13.01 -8.22
C THR A 190 -5.03 12.25 -6.94
N VAL A 191 -5.82 11.22 -6.65
CA VAL A 191 -5.57 10.24 -5.60
C VAL A 191 -5.21 8.92 -6.26
N THR A 192 -4.00 8.44 -6.01
CA THR A 192 -3.57 7.12 -6.48
C THR A 192 -3.97 6.07 -5.46
N LEU A 193 -4.77 5.13 -5.92
CA LEU A 193 -5.23 3.98 -5.18
C LEU A 193 -4.42 2.75 -5.57
N LYS A 194 -4.18 1.88 -4.59
CA LYS A 194 -3.47 0.62 -4.76
C LYS A 194 -4.39 -0.53 -4.39
N GLN A 195 -4.60 -1.46 -5.31
CA GLN A 195 -5.47 -2.61 -5.09
C GLN A 195 -4.94 -3.47 -3.93
N ASN A 196 -5.82 -3.78 -3.00
CA ASN A 196 -5.56 -4.73 -1.93
C ASN A 196 -5.75 -6.15 -2.45
N ARG A 197 -5.01 -7.09 -1.88
CA ARG A 197 -5.24 -8.52 -2.06
C ARG A 197 -5.45 -9.17 -0.71
N PHE A 198 -6.32 -10.17 -0.69
CA PHE A 198 -6.70 -10.90 0.51
C PHE A 198 -6.54 -12.38 0.29
N LEU A 199 -6.20 -13.13 1.34
CA LEU A 199 -6.20 -14.58 1.28
C LEU A 199 -7.65 -15.04 1.08
N SER A 200 -7.91 -15.82 0.04
CA SER A 200 -9.22 -16.48 -0.15
C SER A 200 -9.14 -17.96 0.14
N ASP A 201 -8.02 -18.59 -0.19
CA ASP A 201 -7.84 -20.03 -0.08
C ASP A 201 -6.34 -20.39 0.10
N ILE A 202 -6.05 -21.63 0.48
CA ILE A 202 -4.69 -22.17 0.57
C ILE A 202 -4.66 -23.53 -0.12
N LYS A 203 -3.85 -23.65 -1.17
CA LYS A 203 -3.62 -24.93 -1.86
C LYS A 203 -2.50 -25.69 -1.19
N VAL A 204 -2.61 -27.01 -1.19
CA VAL A 204 -1.56 -27.92 -0.76
C VAL A 204 -0.87 -28.47 -1.99
N GLU A 205 0.45 -28.34 -2.04
CA GLU A 205 1.28 -28.90 -3.10
C GLU A 205 2.24 -29.91 -2.48
N THR A 206 2.30 -31.11 -3.05
CA THR A 206 3.16 -32.19 -2.57
C THR A 206 4.30 -32.46 -3.54
N GLY A 207 5.43 -32.95 -3.03
CA GLY A 207 6.58 -33.29 -3.84
C GLY A 207 7.41 -34.43 -3.26
N ASP A 208 8.20 -35.05 -4.12
CA ASP A 208 9.11 -36.15 -3.81
C ASP A 208 10.50 -35.69 -3.32
N SER A 209 10.79 -34.39 -3.42
CA SER A 209 12.07 -33.81 -2.99
C SER A 209 11.91 -32.38 -2.49
N GLU A 210 12.79 -31.94 -1.60
CA GLU A 210 12.81 -30.55 -1.08
C GLU A 210 13.03 -29.46 -2.15
N PHE A 211 13.38 -29.84 -3.38
CA PHE A 211 13.61 -28.92 -4.50
C PHE A 211 12.35 -28.71 -5.35
N SER A 212 11.29 -29.47 -5.09
CA SER A 212 10.00 -29.37 -5.77
C SER A 212 9.12 -28.24 -5.19
N GLU A 213 9.63 -27.46 -4.24
CA GLU A 213 8.90 -26.35 -3.60
C GLU A 213 8.41 -25.32 -4.61
N PRO A 214 7.10 -25.00 -4.64
CA PRO A 214 6.56 -23.94 -5.47
C PRO A 214 7.18 -22.56 -5.17
N ASN A 215 7.35 -21.75 -6.20
CA ASN A 215 7.97 -20.42 -6.07
C ASN A 215 7.18 -19.45 -5.18
N ASP A 216 5.86 -19.62 -5.14
CA ASP A 216 4.87 -18.85 -4.42
C ASP A 216 4.40 -19.51 -3.12
N ALA A 217 5.04 -20.61 -2.70
CA ALA A 217 4.77 -21.24 -1.42
C ALA A 217 4.95 -20.24 -0.25
N ILE A 218 4.06 -20.35 0.74
CA ILE A 218 4.14 -19.65 2.02
C ILE A 218 5.49 -19.98 2.66
N ARG A 219 6.21 -18.94 3.09
CA ARG A 219 7.56 -19.09 3.66
C ARG A 219 7.51 -19.10 5.17
N MET A 220 8.59 -19.61 5.77
CA MET A 220 8.84 -19.43 7.19
C MET A 220 9.05 -17.94 7.50
N VAL A 221 8.83 -17.52 8.75
CA VAL A 221 9.06 -16.14 9.20
C VAL A 221 10.49 -15.65 8.92
N ASP A 222 11.48 -16.56 8.96
CA ASP A 222 12.89 -16.29 8.64
C ASP A 222 13.21 -16.38 7.13
N ASN A 223 12.18 -16.47 6.27
CA ASN A 223 12.24 -16.74 4.83
C ASN A 223 12.81 -18.13 4.45
N GLY A 224 12.90 -19.06 5.39
CA GLY A 224 13.25 -20.46 5.11
C GLY A 224 12.20 -21.21 4.28
N LYS A 225 12.59 -22.40 3.81
CA LYS A 225 11.66 -23.37 3.20
C LYS A 225 10.68 -23.86 4.25
N ALA A 226 9.41 -23.98 3.88
CA ALA A 226 8.33 -24.25 4.82
C ALA A 226 7.65 -25.60 4.54
N ASP A 227 8.44 -26.66 4.49
CA ASP A 227 7.91 -28.02 4.43
C ASP A 227 7.13 -28.32 5.72
N VAL A 228 5.82 -28.55 5.57
CA VAL A 228 4.90 -28.86 6.67
C VAL A 228 5.27 -30.20 7.32
N ASN A 229 5.69 -31.19 6.52
CA ASN A 229 6.01 -32.53 6.98
C ASN A 229 7.45 -32.72 7.48
N LYS A 230 8.24 -31.64 7.55
CA LYS A 230 9.64 -31.71 7.99
C LYS A 230 9.75 -32.44 9.33
N GLY A 231 10.52 -33.53 9.34
CA GLY A 231 10.78 -34.36 10.52
C GLY A 231 9.90 -35.61 10.66
N TYR A 232 8.84 -35.74 9.86
CA TYR A 232 7.87 -36.84 9.96
C TYR A 232 8.01 -37.91 8.87
N GLY A 233 8.86 -37.69 7.86
CA GLY A 233 8.92 -38.53 6.67
C GLY A 233 7.72 -38.27 5.74
N GLY A 234 7.50 -39.17 4.77
CA GLY A 234 6.44 -39.00 3.77
C GLY A 234 6.80 -38.04 2.65
N ASP A 235 5.78 -37.40 2.07
CA ASP A 235 5.94 -36.41 1.01
C ASP A 235 6.36 -35.06 1.61
N TYR A 236 7.08 -34.26 0.82
CA TYR A 236 7.27 -32.85 1.13
C TYR A 236 5.98 -32.10 0.84
N VAL A 237 5.54 -31.26 1.78
CA VAL A 237 4.24 -30.58 1.69
C VAL A 237 4.43 -29.08 1.83
N TRP A 238 3.96 -28.31 0.86
CA TRP A 238 3.98 -26.84 0.90
C TRP A 238 2.58 -26.27 0.76
N LEU A 239 2.41 -25.09 1.36
CA LEU A 239 1.19 -24.30 1.26
C LEU A 239 1.37 -23.21 0.21
N VAL A 240 0.43 -23.08 -0.73
CA VAL A 240 0.43 -22.01 -1.74
C VAL A 240 -0.80 -21.13 -1.52
N PRO A 241 -0.63 -19.84 -1.20
CA PRO A 241 -1.75 -18.96 -0.92
C PRO A 241 -2.47 -18.58 -2.22
N VAL A 242 -3.80 -18.67 -2.19
CA VAL A 242 -4.67 -18.14 -3.25
C VAL A 242 -5.19 -16.78 -2.78
N TRP A 243 -5.01 -15.79 -3.64
CA TRP A 243 -5.36 -14.40 -3.34
C TRP A 243 -6.58 -13.97 -4.13
N THR A 244 -7.47 -13.20 -3.49
CA THR A 244 -8.60 -12.50 -4.10
C THR A 244 -8.45 -10.98 -3.90
N THR A 245 -9.17 -10.21 -4.70
CA THR A 245 -9.34 -8.75 -4.56
C THR A 245 -10.70 -8.40 -3.96
N GLN A 246 -11.62 -9.37 -3.96
CA GLN A 246 -13.00 -9.27 -3.50
C GLN A 246 -13.06 -9.44 -1.98
N VAL A 247 -13.75 -8.52 -1.31
CA VAL A 247 -13.78 -8.48 0.16
C VAL A 247 -14.67 -9.59 0.74
N GLU A 248 -15.71 -9.97 0.00
CA GLU A 248 -16.65 -11.04 0.35
C GLU A 248 -15.99 -12.43 0.38
N ASP A 249 -15.02 -12.66 -0.49
CA ASP A 249 -14.26 -13.91 -0.57
C ASP A 249 -13.03 -13.91 0.36
N ALA A 250 -12.74 -12.77 0.99
CA ALA A 250 -11.56 -12.60 1.81
C ALA A 250 -11.69 -13.29 3.18
N ALA A 251 -10.73 -14.16 3.47
CA ALA A 251 -10.61 -14.82 4.76
C ALA A 251 -10.28 -13.81 5.87
N SER A 252 -10.91 -14.02 7.02
CA SER A 252 -10.61 -13.31 8.28
C SER A 252 -9.91 -14.19 9.30
N ASN A 253 -9.93 -15.51 9.06
CA ASN A 253 -9.33 -16.53 9.91
C ASN A 253 -8.97 -17.76 9.06
N VAL A 254 -8.11 -18.63 9.58
CA VAL A 254 -7.83 -19.95 9.00
C VAL A 254 -8.03 -21.01 10.10
N GLN A 255 -8.97 -21.91 9.87
CA GLN A 255 -9.25 -23.01 10.80
C GLN A 255 -8.34 -24.21 10.49
N VAL A 256 -7.78 -24.83 11.53
CA VAL A 256 -7.14 -26.15 11.42
C VAL A 256 -8.17 -27.21 11.81
N VAL A 257 -8.35 -28.20 10.95
CA VAL A 257 -9.16 -29.39 11.23
C VAL A 257 -8.22 -30.58 11.30
N ILE A 258 -8.34 -31.39 12.35
CA ILE A 258 -7.58 -32.65 12.53
C ILE A 258 -8.60 -33.74 12.85
N GLN A 259 -8.60 -34.83 12.08
CA GLN A 259 -9.59 -35.89 12.21
C GLN A 259 -9.09 -37.24 11.69
N GLU A 260 -9.69 -38.33 12.19
CA GLU A 260 -9.29 -39.71 11.87
C GLU A 260 -9.66 -40.13 10.43
N SER A 261 -10.61 -39.46 9.80
CA SER A 261 -11.13 -39.81 8.47
C SER A 261 -10.84 -38.75 7.42
N GLU A 262 -10.46 -39.20 6.23
CA GLU A 262 -10.30 -38.36 5.05
C GLU A 262 -11.59 -37.59 4.75
N GLU A 263 -11.44 -36.34 4.30
CA GLU A 263 -12.54 -35.50 3.85
C GLU A 263 -12.42 -35.31 2.34
N GLU A 264 -13.42 -35.76 1.60
CA GLU A 264 -13.43 -35.65 0.15
C GLU A 264 -13.36 -34.18 -0.28
N GLY A 265 -12.42 -33.85 -1.16
CA GLY A 265 -12.24 -32.50 -1.69
C GLY A 265 -11.26 -31.63 -0.91
N HIS A 266 -10.59 -32.16 0.13
CA HIS A 266 -9.54 -31.48 0.85
C HIS A 266 -8.21 -32.24 0.76
N ASP A 267 -7.12 -31.51 0.54
CA ASP A 267 -5.78 -32.08 0.48
C ASP A 267 -5.17 -32.21 1.88
N ASP A 268 -4.74 -33.42 2.23
CA ASP A 268 -4.16 -33.72 3.54
C ASP A 268 -2.74 -33.16 3.69
N LEU A 269 -2.54 -32.38 4.75
CA LEU A 269 -1.25 -31.83 5.13
C LEU A 269 -0.28 -32.89 5.68
N ALA A 270 -0.75 -34.07 6.05
CA ALA A 270 0.06 -35.20 6.51
C ALA A 270 0.36 -36.23 5.40
N SER A 271 0.22 -35.85 4.12
CA SER A 271 0.42 -36.76 2.98
C SER A 271 1.71 -37.59 3.10
N GLY A 272 1.55 -38.92 3.02
CA GLY A 272 2.65 -39.88 3.08
C GLY A 272 3.31 -40.06 4.46
N ALA A 273 3.03 -39.21 5.44
CA ALA A 273 3.61 -39.30 6.79
C ALA A 273 2.75 -40.12 7.76
N GLY A 274 1.46 -40.31 7.44
CA GLY A 274 0.49 -41.03 8.27
C GLY A 274 0.01 -40.22 9.48
N GLY A 275 -0.89 -40.82 10.27
CA GLY A 275 -1.59 -40.16 11.37
C GLY A 275 -2.97 -39.64 10.98
N ASP A 276 -3.53 -38.76 11.81
CA ASP A 276 -4.80 -38.09 11.52
C ASP A 276 -4.65 -37.12 10.34
N TYR A 277 -5.70 -37.04 9.52
CA TYR A 277 -5.82 -36.11 8.40
C TYR A 277 -5.95 -34.69 8.91
N ARG A 278 -5.36 -33.74 8.18
CA ARG A 278 -5.24 -32.35 8.63
C ARG A 278 -5.44 -31.38 7.49
N TYR A 279 -6.27 -30.37 7.73
CA TYR A 279 -6.66 -29.40 6.72
C TYR A 279 -6.55 -27.97 7.25
N LEU A 280 -6.24 -27.04 6.35
CA LEU A 280 -6.34 -25.60 6.59
C LEU A 280 -7.53 -25.06 5.80
N LEU A 281 -8.49 -24.48 6.51
CA LEU A 281 -9.73 -23.97 5.93
C LEU A 281 -9.81 -22.46 6.16
N PRO A 282 -9.41 -21.62 5.20
CA PRO A 282 -9.66 -20.19 5.24
C PRO A 282 -11.16 -19.90 5.37
N GLN A 283 -11.52 -18.99 6.28
CA GLN A 283 -12.91 -18.69 6.62
C GLN A 283 -13.25 -17.23 6.25
N PRO A 284 -14.04 -17.00 5.19
CA PRO A 284 -14.64 -15.69 4.97
C PRO A 284 -15.68 -15.44 6.07
N GLN A 285 -15.46 -14.40 6.88
CA GLN A 285 -16.41 -13.97 7.91
C GLN A 285 -16.99 -12.62 7.50
N GLU A 286 -18.24 -12.59 7.05
CA GLU A 286 -18.90 -11.37 6.54
C GLU A 286 -18.91 -10.24 7.59
N ASN A 287 -19.12 -10.58 8.87
CA ASN A 287 -19.19 -9.62 9.98
C ASN A 287 -17.81 -9.24 10.54
N ASN A 288 -16.71 -9.62 9.89
CA ASN A 288 -15.36 -9.30 10.33
C ASN A 288 -14.66 -8.45 9.26
N SER A 289 -14.43 -7.19 9.60
CA SER A 289 -13.77 -6.23 8.72
C SER A 289 -12.26 -6.47 8.60
N ASN A 290 -11.65 -7.25 9.49
CA ASN A 290 -10.23 -7.60 9.40
C ASN A 290 -10.03 -8.74 8.39
N LYS A 291 -9.42 -8.42 7.25
CA LYS A 291 -9.15 -9.37 6.17
C LYS A 291 -7.66 -9.68 6.05
N ILE A 292 -7.33 -10.96 5.86
CA ILE A 292 -5.95 -11.45 5.81
C ILE A 292 -5.26 -10.96 4.54
N THR A 293 -4.11 -10.31 4.65
CA THR A 293 -3.35 -9.72 3.53
C THR A 293 -1.94 -10.31 3.35
N ASP A 294 -1.45 -11.02 4.36
CA ASP A 294 -0.12 -11.61 4.39
C ASP A 294 -0.15 -12.86 5.28
N VAL A 295 0.60 -13.89 4.90
CA VAL A 295 0.67 -15.18 5.61
C VAL A 295 2.10 -15.70 5.64
N GLN A 296 2.51 -16.27 6.77
CA GLN A 296 3.81 -16.91 6.96
C GLN A 296 3.68 -18.11 7.89
N LEU A 297 4.58 -19.09 7.77
CA LEU A 297 4.65 -20.23 8.69
C LEU A 297 5.66 -19.96 9.81
N TYR A 298 5.34 -20.42 11.01
CA TYR A 298 6.24 -20.34 12.16
C TYR A 298 6.34 -21.71 12.83
N ARG A 299 7.57 -22.16 13.06
CA ARG A 299 7.89 -23.47 13.63
C ARG A 299 8.80 -23.29 14.82
N SER A 300 8.51 -23.98 15.91
CA SER A 300 9.31 -23.90 17.14
C SER A 300 9.17 -25.16 18.00
N GLU A 301 10.15 -25.37 18.87
CA GLU A 301 10.12 -26.45 19.88
C GLU A 301 9.08 -26.19 20.98
N ASP A 302 8.78 -24.91 21.23
CA ASP A 302 7.79 -24.46 22.22
C ASP A 302 6.54 -23.88 21.56
N SER A 303 5.40 -23.96 22.23
CA SER A 303 4.16 -23.30 21.78
C SER A 303 4.32 -21.78 21.67
N LEU A 304 3.64 -21.16 20.69
CA LEU A 304 3.68 -19.72 20.48
C LEU A 304 2.64 -18.98 21.34
N SER A 305 3.07 -17.92 22.04
CA SER A 305 2.19 -17.04 22.82
C SER A 305 1.68 -15.85 22.00
N SER A 306 0.58 -15.23 22.45
CA SER A 306 0.03 -14.01 21.83
C SER A 306 0.99 -12.82 21.88
N ASP A 307 1.79 -12.70 22.94
CA ASP A 307 2.73 -11.59 23.10
C ASP A 307 3.87 -11.72 22.07
N ALA A 308 4.42 -12.93 21.92
CA ALA A 308 5.44 -13.22 20.91
C ALA A 308 4.91 -13.04 19.48
N LEU A 309 3.64 -13.37 19.23
CA LEU A 309 2.98 -13.10 17.94
C LEU A 309 2.98 -11.60 17.61
N GLY A 310 2.62 -10.77 18.59
CA GLY A 310 2.61 -9.31 18.46
C GLY A 310 4.01 -8.73 18.23
N ASP A 311 5.03 -9.22 18.94
CA ASP A 311 6.42 -8.81 18.76
C ASP A 311 6.96 -9.13 17.35
N MET A 312 6.45 -10.17 16.71
CA MET A 312 6.76 -10.52 15.31
C MET A 312 5.96 -9.69 14.29
N GLY A 313 5.01 -8.86 14.72
CA GLY A 313 4.21 -7.99 13.85
C GLY A 313 3.07 -8.69 13.13
N PHE A 314 2.55 -9.81 13.68
CA PHE A 314 1.37 -10.51 13.18
C PHE A 314 0.15 -10.23 14.07
N GLN A 315 -1.04 -10.27 13.46
CA GLN A 315 -2.31 -9.98 14.12
C GLN A 315 -3.11 -11.25 14.44
N GLY A 316 -2.78 -12.39 13.84
CA GLY A 316 -3.42 -13.67 14.14
C GLY A 316 -2.57 -14.88 13.79
N MET A 317 -2.98 -16.02 14.31
CA MET A 317 -2.34 -17.32 14.07
C MET A 317 -3.36 -18.46 14.14
N SER A 318 -3.07 -19.55 13.43
CA SER A 318 -3.85 -20.78 13.50
C SER A 318 -3.64 -21.49 14.85
N SER A 319 -4.41 -22.53 15.14
CA SER A 319 -3.96 -23.54 16.12
C SER A 319 -2.76 -24.31 15.58
N ASP A 320 -2.13 -25.12 16.44
CA ASP A 320 -0.99 -25.94 16.05
C ASP A 320 -1.39 -26.98 14.99
N ILE A 321 -0.76 -26.86 13.81
CA ILE A 321 -0.94 -27.75 12.67
C ILE A 321 -0.34 -29.12 12.99
N ASN A 322 0.74 -29.20 13.77
CA ASN A 322 1.44 -30.44 14.10
C ASN A 322 0.92 -31.16 15.35
N LYS A 323 -0.18 -30.68 15.93
CA LYS A 323 -0.77 -31.21 17.15
C LYS A 323 -0.89 -32.75 17.11
N ASP A 324 -0.50 -33.45 18.17
CA ASP A 324 -0.60 -34.91 18.26
C ASP A 324 0.32 -35.69 17.28
N ARG A 325 1.30 -35.04 16.62
CA ARG A 325 2.35 -35.73 15.81
C ARG A 325 3.69 -35.91 16.53
N ASP A 326 3.81 -35.43 17.76
CA ASP A 326 5.06 -35.25 18.50
C ASP A 326 6.06 -34.29 17.77
N GLY A 327 7.01 -33.69 18.48
CA GLY A 327 8.01 -32.79 17.85
C GLY A 327 7.63 -31.31 17.85
N ASP A 328 7.98 -30.60 16.76
CA ASP A 328 7.86 -29.13 16.68
C ASP A 328 6.40 -28.69 16.51
N TYR A 329 6.06 -27.57 17.14
CA TYR A 329 4.83 -26.82 16.85
C TYR A 329 4.94 -26.15 15.49
N LEU A 330 3.82 -26.07 14.77
CA LEU A 330 3.74 -25.36 13.48
C LEU A 330 2.46 -24.52 13.42
N TYR A 331 2.61 -23.23 13.13
CA TYR A 331 1.51 -22.27 13.05
C TYR A 331 1.52 -21.54 11.72
N LEU A 332 0.34 -21.28 11.17
CA LEU A 332 0.15 -20.28 10.13
C LEU A 332 -0.13 -18.93 10.79
N LEU A 333 0.72 -17.94 10.56
CA LEU A 333 0.58 -16.58 11.05
C LEU A 333 0.05 -15.67 9.95
N TRP A 334 -0.69 -14.63 10.31
CA TRP A 334 -1.20 -13.68 9.32
C TRP A 334 -1.27 -12.23 9.79
N LYS A 335 -1.26 -11.33 8.80
CA LYS A 335 -1.58 -9.92 8.98
C LYS A 335 -2.93 -9.57 8.40
N THR A 336 -3.60 -8.59 9.00
CA THR A 336 -4.90 -8.13 8.55
C THR A 336 -4.91 -6.64 8.23
N ILE A 337 -5.88 -6.22 7.40
CA ILE A 337 -6.30 -4.82 7.31
C ILE A 337 -7.79 -4.72 7.63
N ASP A 338 -8.18 -3.62 8.26
CA ASP A 338 -9.59 -3.30 8.53
C ASP A 338 -10.21 -2.66 7.27
N VAL A 339 -10.97 -3.45 6.51
CA VAL A 339 -11.54 -3.02 5.23
C VAL A 339 -12.66 -1.99 5.38
N ASP A 340 -13.23 -1.81 6.58
CA ASP A 340 -14.24 -0.77 6.82
C ASP A 340 -13.56 0.58 7.12
N ALA A 341 -12.42 0.55 7.81
CA ALA A 341 -11.75 1.76 8.27
C ALA A 341 -10.68 2.31 7.32
N THR A 342 -10.13 1.48 6.43
CA THR A 342 -8.86 1.82 5.73
C THR A 342 -8.92 1.72 4.21
N THR A 343 -10.07 1.36 3.63
CA THR A 343 -10.14 1.04 2.20
C THR A 343 -11.23 1.81 1.47
N VAL A 344 -10.93 2.10 0.20
CA VAL A 344 -11.86 2.61 -0.79
C VAL A 344 -12.58 1.42 -1.41
N ARG A 345 -13.92 1.47 -1.43
CA ARG A 345 -14.78 0.42 -2.00
C ARG A 345 -15.42 0.88 -3.29
N VAL A 346 -15.51 -0.04 -4.26
CA VAL A 346 -16.02 0.23 -5.60
C VAL A 346 -17.34 -0.50 -5.84
#